data_AF-A0A5J5V1I5-F1
#
_entry.id   AF-A0A5J5V1I5-F1
#
_cell.length_a   1.000
_cell.length_b   1.000
_cell.length_c   1.000
_cell.angle_alpha   90.00
_cell.angle_beta   90.00
_cell.angle_gamma   90.00
#
_symmetry.space_group_name_H-M   'P 1'
#
loop_
_entity.id
_entity.type
_entity.pdbx_description
1 polymer ?
#
loop_
_entity_poly.entity_id
_entity_poly.type
_entity_poly.pdbx_seq_one_letter_code
_entity_poly.pdbx_strand_id
1 'polypeptide(L)'
;MAENLMHALQYNSYGGGAAALKHVEVPIPTPNKGEILLKLEAISLNPADWKIQKGMLHPLLPRKFPFIPASDVAGDVVKVGPGVTNYKVGDKVVSLLHHFTGGGLAEYAVAKENLTVARPPEIPVAEAAGLPMAGLTAHQAVTHRAGVKLDGSGQQLNLLITAASGGIGHYAVQLAKLGNTHVTALVGLVIWILSKASEQTRFLTTKLPTVQL
;
A
#
# COMPACT_ATOMS: atom_id res chain seq x y z
N MET A 1 10.07 15.50 31.99
CA MET A 1 10.52 14.56 30.93
C MET A 1 10.08 15.19 29.63
N ALA A 2 11.00 15.54 28.72
CA ALA A 2 10.60 16.06 27.42
C ALA A 2 9.75 15.00 26.71
N GLU A 3 8.60 15.39 26.18
CA GLU A 3 7.81 14.48 25.35
C GLU A 3 8.62 14.20 24.08
N ASN A 4 8.87 12.91 23.79
CA ASN A 4 9.47 12.53 22.53
C ASN A 4 8.42 12.74 21.43
N LEU A 5 8.53 13.84 20.71
CA LEU A 5 7.64 14.19 19.60
C LEU A 5 8.19 13.66 18.27
N MET A 6 7.29 13.55 17.29
CA MET A 6 7.59 13.28 15.89
C MET A 6 6.74 14.15 14.97
N HIS A 7 7.22 14.38 13.77
CA HIS A 7 6.45 15.01 12.71
C HIS A 7 5.43 14.04 12.09
N ALA A 8 4.25 14.56 11.79
CA ALA A 8 3.19 13.82 11.10
C ALA A 8 2.31 14.75 10.25
N LEU A 9 1.54 14.17 9.33
CA LEU A 9 0.42 14.84 8.64
C LEU A 9 -0.90 14.22 9.08
N GLN A 10 -1.83 15.05 9.54
CA GLN A 10 -3.16 14.61 9.97
C GLN A 10 -4.28 15.49 9.42
N TYR A 11 -5.52 15.00 9.45
CA TYR A 11 -6.73 15.78 9.16
C TYR A 11 -7.76 15.62 10.28
N ASN A 12 -8.61 16.64 10.46
CA ASN A 12 -9.54 16.75 11.60
C ASN A 12 -11.02 16.51 11.25
N SER A 13 -11.34 16.39 9.96
CA SER A 13 -12.70 16.17 9.47
C SER A 13 -12.69 15.57 8.06
N TYR A 14 -13.84 15.07 7.61
CA TYR A 14 -14.01 14.58 6.26
C TYR A 14 -14.06 15.70 5.21
N GLY A 15 -13.79 15.35 3.95
CA GLY A 15 -14.11 16.17 2.78
C GLY A 15 -13.14 17.32 2.49
N GLY A 16 -12.12 17.53 3.32
CA GLY A 16 -11.21 18.67 3.19
C GLY A 16 -10.09 18.52 2.16
N GLY A 17 -9.94 17.34 1.53
CA GLY A 17 -8.91 17.08 0.52
C GLY A 17 -7.48 17.37 1.02
N ALA A 18 -6.56 17.61 0.10
CA ALA A 18 -5.17 17.90 0.45
C ALA A 18 -5.01 19.15 1.35
N ALA A 19 -5.86 20.18 1.17
CA ALA A 19 -5.79 21.43 1.94
C ALA A 19 -6.05 21.25 3.46
N ALA A 20 -6.77 20.18 3.83
CA ALA A 20 -7.04 19.84 5.21
C ALA A 20 -5.96 19.00 5.89
N LEU A 21 -4.96 18.48 5.15
CA LEU A 21 -3.79 17.87 5.77
C LEU A 21 -2.93 18.95 6.42
N LYS A 22 -2.65 18.77 7.71
CA LYS A 22 -1.82 19.68 8.51
C LYS A 22 -0.59 18.95 9.02
N HIS A 23 0.57 19.59 8.83
CA HIS A 23 1.80 19.18 9.46
C HIS A 23 1.74 19.50 10.96
N VAL A 24 2.06 18.52 11.79
CA VAL A 24 1.96 18.60 13.26
C VAL A 24 3.13 17.91 13.92
N GLU A 25 3.40 18.27 15.16
CA GLU A 25 4.23 17.49 16.07
C GLU A 25 3.32 16.74 17.04
N VAL A 26 3.51 15.43 17.16
CA VAL A 26 2.71 14.55 18.02
C VAL A 26 3.61 13.59 18.80
N PRO A 27 3.20 13.08 19.97
CA PRO A 27 4.00 12.11 20.71
C PRO A 27 4.29 10.84 19.90
N ILE A 28 5.51 10.32 20.01
CA ILE A 28 5.88 9.01 19.45
C ILE A 28 5.04 7.93 20.16
N PRO A 29 4.32 7.08 19.42
CA PRO A 29 3.49 6.04 20.02
C PRO A 29 4.34 4.94 20.68
N THR A 30 3.80 4.32 21.72
CA THR A 30 4.41 3.14 22.36
C THR A 30 3.75 1.86 21.84
N PRO A 31 4.51 0.85 21.39
CA PRO A 31 3.94 -0.40 20.91
C PRO A 31 3.37 -1.22 22.07
N ASN A 32 2.17 -1.77 21.89
CA ASN A 32 1.52 -2.68 22.84
C ASN A 32 1.97 -4.14 22.62
N LYS A 33 1.32 -5.08 23.32
CA LYS A 33 1.56 -6.52 23.14
C LYS A 33 1.38 -6.94 21.68
N GLY A 34 2.38 -7.63 21.11
CA GLY A 34 2.37 -8.09 19.71
C GLY A 34 2.55 -6.97 18.68
N GLU A 35 2.99 -5.79 19.11
CA GLU A 35 3.25 -4.65 18.24
C GLU A 35 4.74 -4.26 18.26
N ILE A 36 5.19 -3.64 17.17
CA ILE A 36 6.53 -3.08 17.02
C ILE A 36 6.41 -1.62 16.64
N LEU A 37 7.35 -0.79 17.12
CA LEU A 37 7.50 0.58 16.69
C LEU A 37 8.52 0.63 15.57
N LEU A 38 8.12 1.24 14.46
CA LEU A 38 8.96 1.44 13.29
C LEU A 38 9.37 2.90 13.21
N LYS A 39 10.64 3.16 12.87
CA LYS A 39 11.07 4.43 12.29
C LYS A 39 10.89 4.34 10.79
N LEU A 40 10.00 5.14 10.22
CA LEU A 40 9.61 5.03 8.83
C LEU A 40 10.68 5.63 7.91
N GLU A 41 11.04 4.89 6.87
CA GLU A 41 11.97 5.31 5.82
C GLU A 41 11.21 5.64 4.52
N ALA A 42 10.12 4.91 4.25
CA ALA A 42 9.23 5.16 3.11
C ALA A 42 7.80 4.74 3.43
N ILE A 43 6.86 5.42 2.77
CA ILE A 43 5.44 5.08 2.78
C ILE A 43 4.87 5.11 1.36
N SER A 44 3.75 4.43 1.14
CA SER A 44 2.99 4.57 -0.09
C SER A 44 1.54 4.96 0.18
N LEU A 45 0.97 5.72 -0.74
CA LEU A 45 -0.42 6.15 -0.70
C LEU A 45 -1.27 5.24 -1.57
N ASN A 46 -2.45 4.89 -1.06
CA ASN A 46 -3.44 4.10 -1.75
C ASN A 46 -4.73 4.90 -1.96
N PRO A 47 -5.55 4.57 -2.97
CA PRO A 47 -6.84 5.24 -3.14
C PRO A 47 -7.76 5.14 -1.93
N ALA A 48 -7.59 4.12 -1.08
CA ALA A 48 -8.32 4.00 0.17
C ALA A 48 -8.10 5.23 1.09
N ASP A 49 -6.88 5.78 1.16
CA ASP A 49 -6.52 6.84 2.10
C ASP A 49 -7.34 8.11 1.86
N TRP A 50 -7.40 8.60 0.62
CA TRP A 50 -8.18 9.79 0.30
C TRP A 50 -9.67 9.51 0.23
N LYS A 51 -10.11 8.28 -0.08
CA LYS A 51 -11.53 7.90 -0.04
C LYS A 51 -12.07 7.88 1.39
N ILE A 52 -11.27 7.41 2.35
CA ILE A 52 -11.57 7.52 3.79
C ILE A 52 -11.68 9.00 4.16
N GLN A 53 -10.69 9.82 3.80
CA GLN A 53 -10.72 11.26 4.09
C GLN A 53 -11.95 11.96 3.45
N LYS A 54 -12.39 11.53 2.28
CA LYS A 54 -13.59 12.05 1.61
C LYS A 54 -14.91 11.63 2.30
N GLY A 55 -14.86 10.68 3.24
CA GLY A 55 -16.03 10.18 3.96
C GLY A 55 -16.75 9.02 3.26
N MET A 56 -16.13 8.37 2.28
CA MET A 56 -16.76 7.25 1.56
C MET A 56 -16.96 6.00 2.42
N LEU A 57 -16.30 5.93 3.57
CA LEU A 57 -16.45 4.87 4.57
C LEU A 57 -17.02 5.41 5.89
N HIS A 58 -17.66 6.59 5.88
CA HIS A 58 -18.35 7.11 7.06
C HIS A 58 -19.61 6.27 7.38
N PRO A 59 -19.91 5.96 8.66
CA PRO A 59 -19.19 6.34 9.88
C PRO A 59 -18.12 5.34 10.34
N LEU A 60 -17.76 4.34 9.53
CA LEU A 60 -16.83 3.27 9.90
C LEU A 60 -15.38 3.74 10.07
N LEU A 61 -14.90 4.65 9.20
CA LEU A 61 -13.52 5.13 9.19
C LEU A 61 -13.39 6.64 8.86
N PRO A 62 -12.44 7.36 9.51
CA PRO A 62 -11.62 6.89 10.64
C PRO A 62 -12.44 6.85 11.94
N ARG A 63 -11.97 6.06 12.93
CA ARG A 63 -12.68 5.94 14.22
C ARG A 63 -12.70 7.22 15.04
N LYS A 64 -11.68 8.06 14.88
CA LYS A 64 -11.52 9.31 15.60
C LYS A 64 -10.77 10.32 14.75
N PHE A 65 -11.03 11.59 15.03
CA PHE A 65 -10.21 12.71 14.59
C PHE A 65 -9.40 13.26 15.78
N PRO A 66 -8.21 13.83 15.55
CA PRO A 66 -7.48 13.87 14.29
C PRO A 66 -7.01 12.47 13.82
N PHE A 67 -6.76 12.31 12.52
CA PHE A 67 -6.31 11.04 11.94
C PHE A 67 -5.09 11.22 11.02
N ILE A 68 -4.07 10.39 11.24
CA ILE A 68 -2.87 10.28 10.40
C ILE A 68 -3.11 9.14 9.38
N PRO A 69 -3.21 9.42 8.07
CA PRO A 69 -3.52 8.39 7.07
C PRO A 69 -2.30 7.58 6.62
N ALA A 70 -2.48 6.80 5.55
CA ALA A 70 -1.55 5.84 4.97
C ALA A 70 -1.38 4.58 5.84
N SER A 71 -1.34 3.43 5.15
CA SER A 71 -1.19 2.12 5.75
C SER A 71 0.10 1.41 5.37
N ASP A 72 0.68 1.75 4.23
CA ASP A 72 1.78 0.98 3.66
C ASP A 72 3.08 1.65 4.05
N VAL A 73 3.89 0.94 4.82
CA VAL A 73 5.10 1.51 5.42
C VAL A 73 6.28 0.55 5.32
N ALA A 74 7.47 1.10 5.20
CA ALA A 74 8.72 0.36 5.33
C ALA A 74 9.71 1.19 6.16
N GLY A 75 10.52 0.50 6.96
CA GLY A 75 11.44 1.15 7.88
C GLY A 75 12.14 0.17 8.81
N ASP A 76 12.72 0.72 9.87
CA ASP A 76 13.51 -0.01 10.84
C ASP A 76 12.74 -0.18 12.17
N VAL A 77 12.81 -1.37 12.76
CA VAL A 77 12.27 -1.62 14.10
C VAL A 77 13.11 -0.86 15.13
N VAL A 78 12.48 0.04 15.90
CA VAL A 78 13.16 0.82 16.96
C VAL A 78 12.72 0.42 18.37
N LYS A 79 11.58 -0.25 18.51
CA LYS A 79 11.12 -0.80 19.79
C LYS A 79 10.20 -1.99 19.54
N VAL A 80 10.26 -2.99 20.41
CA VAL A 80 9.37 -4.15 20.39
C VAL A 80 8.46 -4.14 21.62
N GLY A 81 7.18 -4.44 21.41
CA GLY A 81 6.22 -4.60 22.49
C GLY A 81 6.29 -5.99 23.12
N PRO A 82 5.61 -6.21 24.26
CA PRO A 82 5.58 -7.50 24.93
C PRO A 82 5.10 -8.63 24.01
N GLY A 83 5.74 -9.79 24.08
CA GLY A 83 5.32 -11.00 23.35
C GLY A 83 5.63 -11.01 21.85
N VAL A 84 6.29 -9.98 21.31
CA VAL A 84 6.91 -10.05 19.98
C VAL A 84 8.09 -11.00 20.02
N THR A 85 8.17 -11.91 19.06
CA THR A 85 9.20 -12.96 19.00
C THR A 85 9.93 -13.02 17.66
N ASN A 86 9.31 -12.53 16.59
CA ASN A 86 9.85 -12.61 15.24
C ASN A 86 10.76 -11.43 14.85
N TYR A 87 10.79 -10.37 15.67
CA TYR A 87 11.52 -9.13 15.38
C TYR A 87 12.32 -8.62 16.56
N LYS A 88 13.41 -7.91 16.25
CA LYS A 88 14.25 -7.17 17.19
C LYS A 88 14.57 -5.77 16.66
N VAL A 89 15.07 -4.91 17.55
CA VAL A 89 15.53 -3.56 17.18
C VAL A 89 16.62 -3.65 16.10
N GLY A 90 16.50 -2.79 15.07
CA GLY A 90 17.39 -2.75 13.91
C GLY A 90 16.94 -3.60 12.72
N ASP A 91 15.92 -4.45 12.88
CA ASP A 91 15.39 -5.22 11.75
C ASP A 91 14.72 -4.30 10.72
N LYS A 92 15.01 -4.56 9.44
CA LYS A 92 14.41 -3.85 8.30
C LYS A 92 13.13 -4.56 7.89
N VAL A 93 12.03 -3.83 7.83
CA VAL A 93 10.71 -4.43 7.62
C VAL A 93 9.85 -3.64 6.64
N VAL A 94 8.82 -4.32 6.14
CA VAL A 94 7.66 -3.75 5.47
C VAL A 94 6.42 -4.20 6.22
N SER A 95 5.44 -3.31 6.39
CA SER A 95 4.21 -3.60 7.12
C SER A 95 3.00 -2.98 6.46
N LEU A 96 1.86 -3.63 6.66
CA LEU A 96 0.54 -3.07 6.42
C LEU A 96 -0.10 -2.64 7.73
N LEU A 97 -0.17 -1.33 7.99
CA LEU A 97 -0.88 -0.78 9.13
C LEU A 97 -2.40 -0.92 8.94
N HIS A 98 -3.13 -0.98 10.05
CA HIS A 98 -4.57 -1.14 9.99
C HIS A 98 -5.25 0.20 9.65
N HIS A 99 -6.17 0.24 8.68
CA HIS A 99 -6.85 1.50 8.30
C HIS A 99 -7.65 2.15 9.44
N PHE A 100 -8.00 1.41 10.49
CA PHE A 100 -8.66 1.98 11.66
C PHE A 100 -7.72 2.80 12.55
N THR A 101 -6.41 2.53 12.48
CA THR A 101 -5.38 3.23 13.25
C THR A 101 -4.56 4.19 12.39
N GLY A 102 -4.38 3.87 11.10
CA GLY A 102 -3.52 4.65 10.21
C GLY A 102 -2.09 4.74 10.74
N GLY A 103 -1.44 5.88 10.52
CA GLY A 103 -0.15 6.23 11.10
C GLY A 103 1.02 6.31 10.11
N GLY A 104 0.79 6.06 8.82
CA GLY A 104 1.87 6.04 7.83
C GLY A 104 2.44 7.43 7.49
N LEU A 105 1.63 8.49 7.46
CA LEU A 105 2.15 9.85 7.25
C LEU A 105 2.78 10.44 8.52
N ALA A 106 3.78 9.77 9.09
CA ALA A 106 4.54 10.17 10.27
C ALA A 106 5.98 9.65 10.22
N GLU A 107 6.86 10.13 11.10
CA GLU A 107 8.23 9.59 11.21
C GLU A 107 8.27 8.22 11.91
N TYR A 108 7.28 7.91 12.76
CA TYR A 108 7.17 6.63 13.44
C TYR A 108 5.73 6.09 13.39
N ALA A 109 5.60 4.77 13.31
CA ALA A 109 4.31 4.10 13.36
C ALA A 109 4.38 2.79 14.13
N VAL A 110 3.26 2.41 14.75
CA VAL A 110 3.10 1.12 15.40
C VAL A 110 2.50 0.12 14.42
N ALA A 111 3.21 -0.97 14.19
CA ALA A 111 2.79 -2.08 13.33
C ALA A 111 2.51 -3.33 14.17
N LYS A 112 1.60 -4.18 13.70
CA LYS A 112 1.40 -5.51 14.30
C LYS A 112 2.43 -6.48 13.76
N GLU A 113 2.98 -7.32 14.64
CA GLU A 113 3.93 -8.37 14.27
C GLU A 113 3.38 -9.26 13.14
N ASN A 114 2.10 -9.63 13.20
CA ASN A 114 1.46 -10.51 12.22
C ASN A 114 1.09 -9.83 10.87
N LEU A 115 1.32 -8.53 10.74
CA LEU A 115 1.15 -7.76 9.49
C LEU A 115 2.48 -7.18 8.98
N THR A 116 3.58 -7.59 9.60
CA THR A 116 4.94 -7.18 9.26
C THR A 116 5.66 -8.36 8.62
N VAL A 117 6.54 -8.08 7.66
CA VAL A 117 7.51 -9.04 7.13
C VAL A 117 8.89 -8.41 7.00
N ALA A 118 9.94 -9.22 7.03
CA ALA A 118 11.30 -8.74 6.82
C ALA A 118 11.46 -8.17 5.40
N ARG A 119 12.16 -7.04 5.28
CA ARG A 119 12.57 -6.46 3.99
C ARG A 119 13.94 -7.03 3.61
N PRO A 120 14.07 -7.79 2.52
CA PRO A 120 15.38 -8.24 2.04
C PRO A 120 16.28 -7.03 1.71
N PRO A 121 17.59 -7.11 1.97
CA PRO A 121 18.51 -5.98 1.76
C PRO A 121 18.62 -5.55 0.29
N GLU A 122 18.28 -6.44 -0.65
CA GLU A 122 18.29 -6.17 -2.09
C GLU A 122 17.12 -5.30 -2.55
N ILE A 123 16.05 -5.22 -1.75
CA ILE A 123 14.82 -4.49 -2.12
C ILE A 123 14.91 -3.03 -1.61
N PRO A 124 14.91 -2.03 -2.51
CA PRO A 124 14.86 -0.63 -2.12
C PRO A 124 13.66 -0.32 -1.23
N VAL A 125 13.86 0.53 -0.23
CA VAL A 125 12.82 0.81 0.78
C VAL A 125 11.53 1.37 0.20
N ALA A 126 11.62 2.21 -0.84
CA ALA A 126 10.46 2.75 -1.54
C ALA A 126 9.67 1.68 -2.30
N GLU A 127 10.36 0.71 -2.92
CA GLU A 127 9.72 -0.42 -3.61
C GLU A 127 9.03 -1.35 -2.60
N ALA A 128 9.68 -1.61 -1.46
CA ALA A 128 9.08 -2.37 -0.37
C ALA A 128 7.80 -1.70 0.15
N ALA A 129 7.83 -0.39 0.43
CA ALA A 129 6.64 0.34 0.89
C ALA A 129 5.52 0.40 -0.17
N GLY A 130 5.85 0.27 -1.47
CA GLY A 130 4.86 0.25 -2.56
C GLY A 130 4.17 -1.10 -2.78
N LEU A 131 4.54 -2.13 -2.03
CA LEU A 131 4.05 -3.50 -2.22
C LEU A 131 2.74 -3.84 -1.45
N PRO A 132 2.55 -3.48 -0.17
CA PRO A 132 1.55 -4.13 0.69
C PRO A 132 0.13 -4.12 0.14
N MET A 133 -0.56 -2.99 0.11
CA MET A 133 -1.98 -2.96 -0.29
C MET A 133 -2.15 -3.30 -1.76
N ALA A 134 -1.38 -2.65 -2.64
CA ALA A 134 -1.52 -2.80 -4.07
C ALA A 134 -1.18 -4.22 -4.54
N GLY A 135 -0.05 -4.76 -4.07
CA GLY A 135 0.44 -6.08 -4.40
C GLY A 135 -0.40 -7.20 -3.80
N LEU A 136 -0.79 -7.12 -2.52
CA LEU A 136 -1.66 -8.14 -1.91
C LEU A 136 -3.05 -8.16 -2.54
N THR A 137 -3.61 -6.98 -2.89
CA THR A 137 -4.89 -6.91 -3.59
C THR A 137 -4.81 -7.55 -4.98
N ALA A 138 -3.76 -7.23 -5.73
CA ALA A 138 -3.52 -7.85 -7.03
C ALA A 138 -3.34 -9.38 -6.92
N HIS A 139 -2.54 -9.82 -5.95
CA HIS A 139 -2.32 -11.24 -5.67
C HIS A 139 -3.63 -11.96 -5.36
N GLN A 140 -4.43 -11.47 -4.42
CA GLN A 140 -5.70 -12.08 -4.08
C GLN A 140 -6.68 -12.12 -5.27
N ALA A 141 -6.72 -11.07 -6.10
CA ALA A 141 -7.56 -11.05 -7.29
C ALA A 141 -7.11 -12.10 -8.32
N VAL A 142 -5.81 -12.21 -8.59
CA VAL A 142 -5.26 -13.11 -9.60
C VAL A 142 -5.28 -14.58 -9.15
N THR A 143 -4.83 -14.87 -7.93
CA THR A 143 -4.68 -16.27 -7.47
C THR A 143 -5.95 -16.83 -6.86
N HIS A 144 -6.61 -16.09 -5.98
CA HIS A 144 -7.78 -16.61 -5.25
C HIS A 144 -9.10 -16.42 -6.02
N ARG A 145 -9.27 -15.30 -6.73
CA ARG A 145 -10.53 -15.02 -7.45
C ARG A 145 -10.50 -15.53 -8.88
N ALA A 146 -9.41 -15.29 -9.62
CA ALA A 146 -9.27 -15.78 -10.99
C ALA A 146 -8.69 -17.20 -11.07
N GLY A 147 -8.17 -17.75 -9.97
CA GLY A 147 -7.66 -19.13 -9.92
C GLY A 147 -6.34 -19.35 -10.65
N VAL A 148 -5.59 -18.28 -10.94
CA VAL A 148 -4.29 -18.38 -11.63
C VAL A 148 -3.27 -19.04 -10.69
N LYS A 149 -2.65 -20.12 -11.17
CA LYS A 149 -1.50 -20.74 -10.49
C LYS A 149 -0.22 -20.05 -10.94
N LEU A 150 0.48 -19.42 -10.01
CA LEU A 150 1.69 -18.63 -10.31
C LEU A 150 2.89 -19.46 -10.75
N ASP A 151 2.85 -20.78 -10.56
CA ASP A 151 3.85 -21.73 -11.07
C ASP A 151 3.68 -22.05 -12.57
N GLY A 152 2.65 -21.50 -13.22
CA GLY A 152 2.36 -21.73 -14.63
C GLY A 152 1.76 -23.11 -14.96
N SER A 153 1.51 -23.96 -13.96
CA SER A 153 0.93 -25.31 -14.13
C SER A 153 -0.58 -25.30 -14.38
N GLY A 154 -1.22 -24.14 -14.23
CA GLY A 154 -2.65 -23.97 -14.45
C GLY A 154 -3.04 -23.99 -15.93
N GLN A 155 -4.33 -24.16 -16.20
CA GLN A 155 -4.87 -23.92 -17.53
C GLN A 155 -4.64 -22.45 -17.92
N GLN A 156 -4.21 -22.20 -19.15
CA GLN A 156 -4.05 -20.85 -19.65
C GLN A 156 -5.40 -20.11 -19.69
N LEU A 157 -5.48 -18.98 -19.00
CA LEU A 157 -6.66 -18.11 -18.97
C LEU A 157 -6.45 -16.87 -19.85
N ASN A 158 -7.54 -16.19 -20.17
CA ASN A 158 -7.53 -14.85 -20.78
C ASN A 158 -8.07 -13.85 -19.74
N LEU A 159 -7.24 -12.92 -19.28
CA LEU A 159 -7.63 -11.90 -18.30
C LEU A 159 -7.65 -10.51 -18.92
N LEU A 160 -8.74 -9.78 -18.68
CA LEU A 160 -8.83 -8.33 -18.91
C LEU A 160 -8.50 -7.60 -17.61
N ILE A 161 -7.43 -6.79 -17.63
CA ILE A 161 -7.02 -5.97 -16.49
C ILE A 161 -7.29 -4.51 -16.84
N THR A 162 -8.21 -3.89 -16.08
CA THR A 162 -8.54 -2.47 -16.22
C THR A 162 -7.63 -1.59 -15.38
N ALA A 163 -7.41 -0.35 -15.84
CA ALA A 163 -6.47 0.58 -15.21
C ALA A 163 -5.09 -0.05 -14.96
N ALA A 164 -4.56 -0.77 -15.96
CA ALA A 164 -3.38 -1.62 -15.79
C ALA A 164 -2.08 -0.84 -15.48
N SER A 165 -2.08 0.49 -15.70
CA SER A 165 -0.99 1.39 -15.30
C SER A 165 -1.07 1.88 -13.86
N GLY A 166 -2.14 1.54 -13.13
CA GLY A 166 -2.31 1.91 -11.73
C GLY A 166 -1.57 1.00 -10.75
N GLY A 167 -1.59 1.36 -9.48
CA GLY A 167 -0.91 0.62 -8.40
C GLY A 167 -1.27 -0.87 -8.34
N ILE A 168 -2.56 -1.21 -8.36
CA ILE A 168 -2.98 -2.64 -8.37
C ILE A 168 -2.77 -3.26 -9.75
N GLY A 169 -3.12 -2.51 -10.81
CA GLY A 169 -3.14 -3.01 -12.18
C GLY A 169 -1.77 -3.52 -12.66
N HIS A 170 -0.70 -2.79 -12.38
CA HIS A 170 0.63 -3.19 -12.85
C HIS A 170 1.17 -4.44 -12.14
N TYR A 171 0.84 -4.65 -10.86
CA TYR A 171 1.12 -5.91 -10.17
C TYR A 171 0.27 -7.07 -10.72
N ALA A 172 -1.01 -6.82 -10.97
CA ALA A 172 -1.92 -7.85 -11.49
C ALA A 172 -1.47 -8.36 -12.86
N VAL A 173 -0.98 -7.47 -13.75
CA VAL A 173 -0.40 -7.85 -15.05
C VAL A 173 0.78 -8.80 -14.85
N GLN A 174 1.73 -8.42 -13.98
CA GLN A 174 2.93 -9.22 -13.73
C GLN A 174 2.60 -10.60 -13.14
N LEU A 175 1.70 -10.65 -12.14
CA LEU A 175 1.28 -11.90 -11.52
C LEU A 175 0.53 -12.81 -12.49
N ALA A 176 -0.36 -12.26 -13.32
CA ALA A 176 -1.03 -13.03 -14.36
C ALA A 176 -0.03 -13.60 -15.38
N LYS A 177 0.98 -12.80 -15.77
CA LYS A 177 2.05 -13.27 -16.67
C LYS A 177 2.88 -14.39 -16.06
N LEU A 178 3.21 -14.34 -14.77
CA LEU A 178 3.90 -15.43 -14.06
C LEU A 178 3.10 -16.74 -14.14
N GLY A 179 1.77 -16.68 -14.00
CA GLY A 179 0.90 -17.85 -14.15
C GLY A 179 0.55 -18.23 -15.59
N ASN A 180 1.42 -17.93 -16.56
CA ASN A 180 1.25 -18.27 -17.98
C ASN A 180 -0.11 -17.87 -18.59
N THR A 181 -0.65 -16.72 -18.16
CA THR A 181 -1.95 -16.22 -18.61
C THR A 181 -1.78 -15.24 -19.78
N HIS A 182 -2.76 -15.21 -20.69
CA HIS A 182 -2.85 -14.16 -21.71
C HIS A 182 -3.54 -12.92 -21.12
N VAL A 183 -2.89 -11.76 -21.24
CA VAL A 183 -3.34 -10.54 -20.59
C VAL A 183 -3.71 -9.49 -21.64
N THR A 184 -4.96 -9.03 -21.56
CA THR A 184 -5.41 -7.80 -22.21
C THR A 184 -5.41 -6.68 -21.17
N ALA A 185 -4.60 -5.65 -21.38
CA ALA A 185 -4.44 -4.54 -20.46
C ALA A 185 -5.12 -3.28 -21.00
N LEU A 186 -6.10 -2.76 -20.26
CA LEU A 186 -6.73 -1.47 -20.55
C LEU A 186 -6.01 -0.38 -19.76
N VAL A 187 -5.47 0.60 -20.49
CA VAL A 187 -4.64 1.67 -19.93
C VAL A 187 -5.12 3.03 -20.42
N GLY A 188 -4.88 4.07 -19.61
CA GLY A 188 -4.95 5.45 -20.10
C GLY A 188 -3.77 5.75 -21.03
N LEU A 189 -3.77 6.94 -21.64
CA LEU A 189 -2.68 7.39 -22.52
C LEU A 189 -1.40 7.68 -21.70
N VAL A 190 -0.69 6.63 -21.24
CA VAL A 190 0.63 6.72 -20.60
C VAL A 190 1.51 5.59 -21.12
N ILE A 191 2.66 5.97 -21.68
CA ILE A 191 3.56 5.18 -22.54
C ILE A 191 4.38 4.10 -21.78
N TRP A 192 4.36 4.09 -20.45
CA TRP A 192 5.34 3.37 -19.63
C TRP A 192 5.27 1.83 -19.66
N ILE A 193 4.09 1.22 -19.82
CA ILE A 193 3.93 -0.25 -19.68
C ILE A 193 4.56 -1.02 -20.85
N LEU A 194 4.83 -0.36 -21.98
CA LEU A 194 5.47 -1.00 -23.13
C LEU A 194 6.87 -1.57 -22.81
N SER A 195 7.56 -1.04 -21.79
CA SER A 195 8.91 -1.51 -21.41
C SER A 195 8.93 -2.78 -20.54
N LYS A 196 7.79 -3.22 -20.01
CA LYS A 196 7.68 -4.36 -19.07
C LYS A 196 6.84 -5.51 -19.60
N ALA A 197 6.33 -5.41 -20.83
CA ALA A 197 5.45 -6.39 -21.42
C ALA A 197 6.21 -7.39 -22.32
N SER A 198 6.02 -8.68 -22.04
CA SER A 198 6.34 -9.79 -22.96
C SER A 198 5.43 -9.76 -24.20
N GLU A 199 5.79 -10.45 -25.28
CA GLU A 199 5.04 -10.57 -26.55
C GLU A 199 3.54 -10.97 -26.41
N GLN A 200 3.12 -11.48 -25.25
CA GLN A 200 1.76 -11.93 -24.97
C GLN A 200 0.86 -10.91 -24.25
N THR A 201 1.19 -9.61 -24.28
CA THR A 201 0.35 -8.55 -23.69
C THR A 201 -0.23 -7.66 -24.79
N ARG A 202 -1.57 -7.60 -24.89
CA ARG A 202 -2.24 -6.63 -25.77
C ARG A 202 -2.70 -5.41 -24.98
N PHE A 203 -2.37 -4.22 -25.47
CA PHE A 203 -2.79 -2.95 -24.89
C PHE A 203 -4.00 -2.40 -25.62
N LEU A 204 -5.02 -2.01 -24.86
CA LEU A 204 -6.13 -1.21 -25.36
C LEU A 204 -6.00 0.19 -24.74
N THR A 205 -5.88 1.20 -25.60
CA THR A 205 -5.92 2.61 -25.19
C THR A 205 -7.30 3.17 -25.48
N THR A 206 -8.00 3.67 -24.47
CA THR A 206 -9.18 4.50 -24.69
C THR A 206 -8.72 5.94 -24.89
N LYS A 207 -8.90 6.52 -26.07
CA LYS A 207 -8.95 7.98 -26.19
C LYS A 207 -10.20 8.42 -25.42
N LEU A 208 -10.02 9.07 -24.28
CA LEU A 208 -11.14 9.80 -23.66
C LEU A 208 -11.59 10.85 -24.70
N PRO A 209 -12.89 10.96 -25.03
CA PRO A 209 -13.36 12.13 -25.77
C PRO A 209 -13.02 13.35 -24.93
N THR A 210 -12.41 14.35 -25.57
CA THR A 210 -12.16 15.67 -24.99
C THR A 210 -13.51 16.18 -24.47
N VAL A 211 -13.69 16.20 -23.16
CA VAL A 211 -14.77 16.99 -22.57
C VAL A 211 -14.32 18.43 -22.72
N GLN A 212 -14.86 19.12 -23.72
CA GLN A 212 -14.83 20.58 -23.76
C GLN A 212 -15.58 21.05 -22.51
N LEU A 213 -14.85 21.68 -21.58
CA LEU A 213 -15.43 22.54 -20.55
C LEU A 213 -15.92 23.83 -21.20
#